data_AF-A0A1L3GW78-F1
#
_entry.id   AF-A0A1L3GW78-F1
#
_cell.length_a   1.000
_cell.length_b   1.000
_cell.length_c   1.000
_cell.angle_alpha   90.00
_cell.angle_beta   90.00
_cell.angle_gamma   90.00
#
_symmetry.space_group_name_H-M   'P 1'
#
loop_
_entity.id
_entity.type
_entity.pdbx_description
1 polymer ?
#
loop_
_entity_poly.entity_id
_entity_poly.type
_entity_poly.pdbx_seq_one_letter_code
_entity_poly.pdbx_strand_id
1 'polypeptide(L)'
;HHHPRAVEAATKYFLTQATAAAMILFASMTNAWITGEWDMSNMSDPIASTMVIAALALKIGLAPMHFWMPEVLQGLDLLTGLILSTWQKLAPLALIIQTAQAIDPLLLTALGLLSTLIGGWGGLNQTQLRKILA
;
A
#
# COMPACT_ATOMS: atom_id res chain seq x y z
N HIS A 1 -20.11 -12.10 15.19
CA HIS A 1 -20.23 -13.25 14.26
C HIS A 1 -18.86 -13.60 13.72
N HIS A 2 -18.31 -14.75 14.11
CA HIS A 2 -17.05 -15.25 13.55
C HIS A 2 -17.37 -16.02 12.26
N HIS A 3 -16.83 -15.57 11.14
CA HIS A 3 -16.99 -16.23 9.84
C HIS A 3 -15.59 -16.53 9.27
N PRO A 4 -15.35 -17.71 8.67
CA PRO A 4 -14.03 -18.09 8.14
C PRO A 4 -13.43 -17.05 7.19
N ARG A 5 -14.24 -16.43 6.31
CA ARG A 5 -13.77 -15.35 5.41
C ARG A 5 -13.25 -14.10 6.14
N ALA A 6 -13.83 -13.76 7.29
CA ALA A 6 -13.35 -12.62 8.08
C ALA A 6 -11.99 -12.91 8.70
N VAL A 7 -11.76 -14.16 9.14
CA VAL A 7 -10.45 -14.62 9.63
C VAL A 7 -9.42 -14.60 8.52
N GLU A 8 -9.76 -15.14 7.34
CA GLU A 8 -8.88 -15.13 6.16
C GLU A 8 -8.51 -13.69 5.73
N ALA A 9 -9.49 -12.79 5.69
CA ALA A 9 -9.25 -11.37 5.39
C ALA A 9 -8.34 -10.71 6.43
N ALA A 10 -8.58 -10.98 7.72
CA ALA A 10 -7.72 -10.46 8.78
C ALA A 10 -6.28 -10.99 8.66
N THR A 11 -6.09 -12.28 8.37
CA THR A 11 -4.76 -12.87 8.17
C THR A 11 -4.05 -12.28 6.96
N LYS A 12 -4.74 -12.16 5.81
CA LYS A 12 -4.18 -11.53 4.60
C LYS A 12 -3.76 -10.10 4.87
N TYR A 13 -4.63 -9.30 5.48
CA TYR A 13 -4.35 -7.91 5.85
C TYR A 13 -3.16 -7.81 6.82
N PHE A 14 -3.17 -8.62 7.89
CA PHE A 14 -2.10 -8.59 8.88
C PHE A 14 -0.74 -8.88 8.25
N LEU A 15 -0.63 -9.95 7.45
CA LEU A 15 0.63 -10.34 6.82
C LEU A 15 1.11 -9.26 5.85
N THR A 16 0.26 -8.74 4.97
CA THR A 16 0.69 -7.71 4.01
C THR A 16 1.12 -6.42 4.69
N GLN A 17 0.36 -5.97 5.70
CA GLN A 17 0.65 -4.72 6.40
C GLN A 17 1.84 -4.84 7.33
N ALA A 18 2.05 -6.00 7.97
CA ALA A 18 3.24 -6.26 8.77
C ALA A 18 4.50 -6.28 7.89
N THR A 19 4.44 -6.91 6.71
CA THR A 19 5.55 -6.87 5.74
C THR A 19 5.83 -5.45 5.27
N ALA A 20 4.80 -4.69 4.91
CA ALA A 20 4.96 -3.28 4.51
C ALA A 20 5.58 -2.44 5.64
N ALA A 21 5.15 -2.62 6.89
CA ALA A 21 5.71 -1.93 8.04
C ALA A 21 7.19 -2.30 8.29
N ALA A 22 7.53 -3.59 8.18
CA ALA A 22 8.91 -4.05 8.31
C ALA A 22 9.81 -3.47 7.20
N MET A 23 9.31 -3.38 5.96
CA MET A 23 10.04 -2.75 4.86
C MET A 23 10.25 -1.25 5.07
N ILE A 24 9.25 -0.51 5.58
CA ILE A 24 9.41 0.92 5.93
C ILE A 24 10.49 1.07 7.00
N LEU A 25 10.42 0.25 8.06
CA LEU A 25 11.42 0.29 9.13
C LEU A 25 12.82 -0.02 8.57
N PHE A 26 12.96 -1.06 7.76
CA PHE A 26 14.24 -1.42 7.15
C PHE A 26 14.80 -0.30 6.28
N ALA A 27 13.98 0.30 5.40
CA ALA A 27 14.42 1.41 4.56
C ALA A 27 14.80 2.67 5.36
N SER A 28 14.06 2.97 6.44
CA SER A 28 14.40 4.08 7.34
C SER A 28 15.72 3.83 8.09
N MET A 29 15.98 2.61 8.54
CA MET A 29 17.25 2.23 9.17
C MET A 29 18.42 2.29 8.18
N THR A 30 18.22 1.85 6.93
CA THR A 30 19.24 1.98 5.88
C THR A 30 19.56 3.45 5.62
N ASN A 31 18.55 4.31 5.51
CA ASN A 31 18.76 5.75 5.33
C ASN A 31 19.53 6.35 6.51
N ALA A 32 19.06 6.11 7.74
CA ALA A 32 19.70 6.64 8.95
C ALA A 32 21.13 6.11 9.16
N TRP A 33 21.40 4.87 8.74
CA TRP A 33 22.75 4.30 8.77
C TRP A 33 23.71 5.02 7.81
N ILE A 34 23.20 5.46 6.65
CA ILE A 34 24.00 6.13 5.61
C ILE A 34 24.17 7.62 5.91
N THR A 35 23.10 8.31 6.29
CA THR A 35 23.10 9.78 6.48
C THR A 35 23.39 10.21 7.90
N GLY A 36 23.18 9.33 8.89
CA GLY A 36 23.24 9.67 10.31
C GLY A 36 21.97 10.37 10.84
N GLU A 37 20.94 10.54 10.01
CA GLU A 37 19.71 11.26 10.35
C GLU A 37 18.46 10.40 10.13
N TRP A 38 17.45 10.61 10.97
CA TRP A 38 16.15 9.91 10.88
C TRP A 38 15.13 10.63 9.99
N ASP A 39 15.51 11.75 9.36
CA ASP A 39 14.62 12.47 8.47
C ASP A 39 14.37 11.69 7.17
N MET A 40 13.10 11.63 6.78
CA MET A 40 12.63 10.98 5.55
C MET A 40 12.33 11.98 4.43
N SER A 41 12.42 13.29 4.68
CA SER A 41 12.11 14.31 3.67
C SER A 41 13.03 14.23 2.44
N ASN A 42 14.30 13.91 2.65
CA ASN A 42 15.34 13.86 1.61
C ASN A 42 16.13 12.55 1.72
N MET A 43 15.52 11.43 1.33
CA MET A 43 16.24 10.15 1.24
C MET A 43 17.25 10.22 0.09
N SER A 44 18.54 10.23 0.42
CA SER A 44 19.63 10.34 -0.56
C SER A 44 20.00 9.00 -1.21
N ASP A 45 19.74 7.89 -0.51
CA ASP A 45 20.04 6.56 -1.01
C ASP A 45 18.90 6.02 -1.91
N PRO A 46 19.18 5.68 -3.18
CA PRO A 46 18.16 5.24 -4.13
C PRO A 46 17.56 3.87 -3.76
N ILE A 47 18.28 3.02 -3.02
CA ILE A 47 17.75 1.72 -2.58
C ILE A 47 16.74 1.96 -1.45
N ALA A 48 17.06 2.82 -0.49
CA ALA A 48 16.16 3.17 0.60
C ALA A 48 14.91 3.88 0.09
N SER A 49 15.03 4.84 -0.84
CA SER A 49 13.88 5.57 -1.40
C SER A 49 12.95 4.65 -2.21
N THR A 50 13.51 3.79 -3.06
CA THR A 50 12.73 2.79 -3.82
C THR A 50 12.05 1.76 -2.91
N MET A 51 12.71 1.37 -1.82
CA MET A 51 12.14 0.45 -0.85
C MET A 51 10.99 1.07 -0.04
N VAL A 52 11.12 2.34 0.38
CA VAL A 52 10.02 3.07 1.03
C VAL A 52 8.81 3.17 0.12
N ILE A 53 8.99 3.55 -1.15
CA ILE A 53 7.84 3.67 -2.06
C ILE A 53 7.21 2.31 -2.39
N ALA A 54 8.01 1.24 -2.53
CA ALA A 54 7.49 -0.11 -2.68
C ALA A 54 6.68 -0.55 -1.44
N ALA A 55 7.17 -0.25 -0.24
CA ALA A 55 6.48 -0.57 0.99
C ALA A 55 5.17 0.22 1.15
N LEU A 56 5.18 1.52 0.82
CA LEU A 56 3.99 2.36 0.81
C LEU A 56 2.98 1.89 -0.24
N ALA A 57 3.44 1.53 -1.45
CA ALA A 57 2.62 0.94 -2.51
C ALA A 57 1.94 -0.36 -2.05
N LEU A 58 2.64 -1.25 -1.35
CA LEU A 58 2.05 -2.45 -0.73
C LEU A 58 0.99 -2.06 0.30
N LYS A 59 1.28 -1.07 1.15
CA LYS A 59 0.40 -0.60 2.23
C LYS A 59 -0.93 -0.07 1.71
N ILE A 60 -0.91 0.71 0.62
CA ILE A 60 -2.12 1.25 -0.02
C ILE A 60 -2.67 0.37 -1.15
N GLY A 61 -2.00 -0.73 -1.51
CA GLY A 61 -2.48 -1.65 -2.54
C GLY A 61 -2.40 -1.10 -3.97
N LEU A 62 -1.35 -0.35 -4.32
CA LEU A 62 -1.07 0.01 -5.72
C LEU A 62 -0.65 -1.24 -6.51
N ALA A 63 -0.90 -1.24 -7.82
CA ALA A 63 -0.35 -2.26 -8.69
C ALA A 63 1.19 -2.14 -8.78
N PRO A 64 1.93 -3.26 -8.81
CA PRO A 64 1.47 -4.66 -8.90
C PRO A 64 1.11 -5.31 -7.54
N MET A 65 1.19 -4.59 -6.43
CA MET A 65 1.00 -5.09 -5.06
C MET A 65 -0.46 -5.06 -4.55
N HIS A 66 -1.42 -4.88 -5.45
CA HIS A 66 -2.85 -4.68 -5.18
C HIS A 66 -3.64 -5.94 -4.81
N PHE A 67 -3.12 -7.15 -5.04
CA PHE A 67 -3.87 -8.41 -4.96
C PHE A 67 -4.52 -8.70 -3.61
N TRP A 68 -3.99 -8.13 -2.51
CA TRP A 68 -4.57 -8.33 -1.19
C TRP A 68 -5.90 -7.59 -1.00
N MET A 69 -6.09 -6.44 -1.67
CA MET A 69 -7.18 -5.52 -1.35
C MET A 69 -8.57 -6.06 -1.75
N PRO A 70 -8.80 -6.59 -2.97
CA PRO A 70 -10.11 -7.14 -3.34
C PRO A 70 -10.53 -8.34 -2.48
N GLU A 71 -9.58 -9.19 -2.10
CA GLU A 71 -9.83 -10.37 -1.29
C GLU A 71 -10.13 -10.02 0.18
N VAL A 72 -9.40 -9.05 0.74
CA VAL A 72 -9.67 -8.55 2.09
C VAL A 72 -11.03 -7.85 2.13
N LEU A 73 -11.33 -6.95 1.21
CA LEU A 73 -12.60 -6.23 1.19
C LEU A 73 -13.81 -7.15 1.04
N GLN A 74 -13.71 -8.22 0.25
CA GLN A 74 -14.80 -9.20 0.13
C GLN A 74 -15.08 -9.98 1.43
N GLY A 75 -14.07 -10.15 2.29
CA GLY A 75 -14.20 -10.83 3.57
C GLY A 75 -14.67 -9.95 4.72
N LEU A 76 -14.70 -8.63 4.54
CA LEU A 76 -15.13 -7.64 5.54
C LEU A 76 -16.62 -7.27 5.40
N ASP A 77 -17.18 -6.68 6.46
CA ASP A 77 -18.44 -5.95 6.37
C ASP A 77 -18.23 -4.58 5.71
N LEU A 78 -19.33 -3.91 5.33
CA LEU A 78 -19.25 -2.65 4.58
C LEU A 78 -18.65 -1.51 5.41
N LEU A 79 -18.91 -1.46 6.72
CA LEU A 79 -18.37 -0.42 7.60
C LEU A 79 -16.85 -0.55 7.73
N THR A 80 -16.34 -1.74 8.02
CA THR A 80 -14.88 -1.97 8.13
C THR A 80 -14.22 -1.80 6.77
N GLY A 81 -14.89 -2.23 5.69
CA GLY A 81 -14.43 -1.98 4.32
C GLY A 81 -14.33 -0.50 3.97
N LEU A 82 -15.29 0.33 4.41
CA LEU A 82 -15.25 1.79 4.25
C LEU A 82 -14.06 2.40 5.00
N ILE A 83 -13.81 1.99 6.25
CA ILE A 83 -12.66 2.46 7.03
C ILE A 83 -11.34 2.05 6.35
N LEU A 84 -11.27 0.84 5.81
CA LEU A 84 -10.10 0.33 5.10
C LEU A 84 -9.83 1.10 3.79
N SER A 85 -10.88 1.43 3.03
CA SER A 85 -10.74 2.13 1.74
C SER A 85 -10.50 3.63 1.88
N THR A 86 -10.85 4.23 3.02
CA THR A 86 -10.70 5.68 3.26
C THR A 86 -9.62 5.99 4.30
N TRP A 87 -9.88 5.67 5.57
CA TRP A 87 -9.06 6.08 6.71
C TRP A 87 -7.63 5.52 6.63
N GLN A 88 -7.49 4.24 6.26
CA GLN A 88 -6.17 3.59 6.19
C GLN A 88 -5.29 4.11 5.05
N LYS A 89 -5.83 4.88 4.10
CA LYS A 89 -5.07 5.47 2.99
C LYS A 89 -4.41 6.80 3.37
N LEU A 90 -4.92 7.51 4.38
CA LEU A 90 -4.50 8.88 4.69
C LEU A 90 -3.03 8.97 5.14
N ALA A 91 -2.64 8.16 6.13
CA ALA A 91 -1.27 8.21 6.66
C ALA A 91 -0.20 7.77 5.63
N PRO A 92 -0.37 6.66 4.88
CA PRO A 92 0.57 6.33 3.81
C PRO A 92 0.63 7.38 2.69
N LEU A 93 -0.51 8.00 2.33
CA LEU A 93 -0.53 9.07 1.33
C LEU A 93 0.28 10.28 1.78
N ALA A 94 0.17 10.67 3.06
CA ALA A 94 0.98 11.75 3.62
C ALA A 94 2.49 11.45 3.53
N LEU A 95 2.91 10.21 3.77
CA LEU A 95 4.31 9.80 3.63
C LEU A 95 4.77 9.79 2.16
N ILE A 96 3.92 9.38 1.21
CA ILE A 96 4.23 9.48 -0.22
C ILE A 96 4.46 10.95 -0.61
N ILE A 97 3.60 11.86 -0.15
CA ILE A 97 3.75 13.30 -0.42
C ILE A 97 5.04 13.85 0.20
N GLN A 98 5.34 13.47 1.44
CA GLN A 98 6.55 13.92 2.15
C GLN A 98 7.84 13.45 1.47
N THR A 99 7.85 12.24 0.93
CA THR A 99 9.03 11.61 0.31
C THR A 99 9.09 11.83 -1.21
N ALA A 100 8.07 12.46 -1.82
CA ALA A 100 7.92 12.56 -3.27
C ALA A 100 9.11 13.22 -3.98
N GLN A 101 9.79 14.17 -3.33
CA GLN A 101 10.95 14.87 -3.90
C GLN A 101 12.20 13.96 -4.01
N ALA A 102 12.27 12.92 -3.20
CA ALA A 102 13.40 11.97 -3.15
C ALA A 102 13.17 10.72 -4.03
N ILE A 103 11.99 10.58 -4.64
CA ILE A 103 11.60 9.40 -5.42
C ILE A 103 11.65 9.75 -6.92
N ASP A 104 12.08 8.79 -7.75
CA ASP A 104 12.04 8.90 -9.21
C ASP A 104 10.58 9.14 -9.69
N PRO A 105 10.30 10.27 -10.37
CA PRO A 105 8.98 10.56 -10.93
C PRO A 105 8.49 9.49 -11.91
N LEU A 106 9.39 8.82 -12.64
CA LEU A 106 9.03 7.74 -13.56
C LEU A 106 8.43 6.55 -12.80
N LEU A 107 8.97 6.22 -11.63
CA LEU A 107 8.45 5.12 -10.81
C LEU A 107 7.04 5.43 -10.27
N LEU A 108 6.83 6.64 -9.74
CA LEU A 108 5.52 7.05 -9.24
C LEU A 108 4.45 7.06 -10.34
N THR A 109 4.80 7.59 -11.52
CA THR A 109 3.90 7.62 -12.68
C THR A 109 3.62 6.20 -13.21
N ALA A 110 4.63 5.32 -13.25
CA ALA A 110 4.44 3.92 -13.64
C ALA A 110 3.50 3.18 -12.67
N LEU A 111 3.68 3.33 -11.35
CA LEU A 111 2.77 2.75 -10.36
C LEU A 111 1.34 3.28 -10.53
N GLY A 112 1.19 4.58 -10.78
CA GLY A 112 -0.12 5.21 -11.05
C GLY A 112 -0.80 4.63 -12.30
N LEU A 113 -0.10 4.59 -13.44
CA LEU A 113 -0.62 4.07 -14.70
C LEU A 113 -0.96 2.57 -14.62
N LEU A 114 -0.10 1.77 -13.99
CA LEU A 114 -0.38 0.35 -13.78
C LEU A 114 -1.63 0.16 -12.91
N SER A 115 -1.78 0.98 -11.87
CA SER A 115 -2.93 0.90 -10.95
C SER A 115 -4.24 1.28 -11.63
N THR A 116 -4.24 2.33 -12.46
CA THR A 116 -5.45 2.74 -13.21
C THR A 116 -5.85 1.69 -14.24
N LEU A 117 -4.89 1.13 -14.98
CA LEU A 117 -5.16 0.09 -15.97
C LEU A 117 -5.68 -1.20 -15.33
N ILE A 118 -4.98 -1.70 -14.32
CA ILE A 118 -5.34 -2.96 -13.66
C ILE A 118 -6.65 -2.82 -12.88
N GLY A 119 -6.86 -1.71 -12.18
CA GLY A 119 -8.13 -1.42 -11.50
C GLY A 119 -9.29 -1.32 -12.49
N GLY A 120 -9.09 -0.61 -13.62
CA GLY A 120 -10.09 -0.47 -14.67
C GLY A 120 -10.50 -1.81 -15.29
N TRP A 121 -9.54 -2.63 -15.72
CA TRP A 121 -9.84 -3.96 -16.27
C TRP A 121 -10.38 -4.93 -15.23
N GLY A 122 -9.81 -4.92 -14.03
CA GLY A 122 -10.21 -5.79 -12.92
C GLY A 122 -11.65 -5.56 -12.49
N GLY A 123 -12.07 -4.29 -12.42
CA GLY A 123 -13.42 -3.91 -12.01
C GLY A 123 -14.54 -4.30 -12.98
N LEU A 124 -14.27 -4.28 -14.30
CA LEU A 124 -15.26 -4.62 -15.32
C LEU A 124 -15.77 -6.07 -15.23
N ASN A 125 -14.96 -6.99 -14.69
CA ASN A 125 -15.30 -8.41 -14.57
C ASN A 125 -15.74 -8.82 -13.16
N GLN A 126 -16.10 -7.87 -12.29
CA GLN A 126 -16.59 -8.17 -10.93
C GLN A 126 -18.11 -8.04 -10.84
N THR A 127 -18.75 -9.03 -10.22
CA THR A 127 -20.17 -8.97 -9.85
C THR A 127 -20.38 -8.56 -8.38
N GLN A 128 -19.32 -8.63 -7.57
CA GLN A 128 -19.36 -8.36 -6.14
C GLN A 128 -19.05 -6.89 -5.87
N LEU A 129 -20.01 -6.15 -5.28
CA LEU A 129 -19.85 -4.71 -4.99
C LEU A 129 -18.58 -4.40 -4.18
N ARG A 130 -18.22 -5.22 -3.20
CA ARG A 130 -17.02 -5.00 -2.37
C ARG A 130 -15.72 -5.16 -3.14
N LYS A 131 -15.70 -5.96 -4.21
CA LYS A 131 -14.53 -6.08 -5.11
C LYS A 131 -14.48 -4.97 -6.15
N ILE A 132 -15.62 -4.38 -6.51
CA ILE A 132 -15.69 -3.19 -7.38
C ILE A 132 -15.20 -1.95 -6.64
N LEU A 133 -15.48 -1.85 -5.34
CA LEU A 133 -15.01 -0.76 -4.47
C LEU A 133 -13.54 -0.88 -4.04
N ALA A 134 -12.90 -2.02 -4.34
CA ALA A 134 -11.51 -2.32 -3.99
C ALA A 134 -10.54 -1.72 -4.99
#